data_AF-A0A2S7XR22-F1
#
_entry.id   AF-A0A2S7XR22-F1
#
_cell.length_a   1.000
_cell.length_b   1.000
_cell.length_c   1.000
_cell.angle_alpha   90.00
_cell.angle_beta   90.00
_cell.angle_gamma   90.00
#
_symmetry.space_group_name_H-M   'P 1'
#
loop_
_entity.id
_entity.type
_entity.pdbx_description
1 polymer ?
#
loop_
_entity_poly.entity_id
_entity_poly.type
_entity_poly.pdbx_seq_one_letter_code
_entity_poly.pdbx_strand_id
1 'polypeptide(L)'
;METNNTLTLTPINGELRIRDIDLAERLGFADPRMIRKLIKSNKEKLSEFSVLKVATKNFGDQGGRPATEYYLDQNQAIFICMKSETDNAKSVQIEIVKIFSSHLQLLDVLRALDEFEVPDDLPNMYVYAIKEKSTGNIKLGISRDPKSRLRQLQTGNSSELELIAYRKAENRFQDEKDLQQLATDYHIRGEWFSPSALEVMQ
;
A
#
# COMPACT_ATOMS: atom_id res chain seq x y z
N MET A 1 17.55 -22.56 -10.11
CA MET A 1 16.89 -21.24 -10.10
C MET A 1 15.48 -21.47 -9.60
N GLU A 2 15.26 -21.32 -8.30
CA GLU A 2 13.92 -21.41 -7.72
C GLU A 2 13.17 -20.12 -8.07
N THR A 3 12.32 -20.17 -9.08
CA THR A 3 11.31 -19.14 -9.26
C THR A 3 10.32 -19.28 -8.12
N ASN A 4 10.48 -18.47 -7.07
CA ASN A 4 9.44 -18.26 -6.05
C ASN A 4 8.22 -17.62 -6.73
N ASN A 5 7.43 -18.43 -7.43
CA ASN A 5 6.20 -18.01 -8.06
C ASN A 5 5.06 -18.28 -7.06
N THR A 6 4.84 -17.31 -6.16
CA THR A 6 3.75 -17.34 -5.19
C THR A 6 2.41 -17.16 -5.89
N LEU A 7 1.38 -17.85 -5.40
CA LEU A 7 0.01 -17.68 -5.88
C LEU A 7 -0.46 -16.23 -5.77
N THR A 8 -1.05 -15.72 -6.85
CA THR A 8 -1.57 -14.35 -6.93
C THR A 8 -3.08 -14.32 -6.70
N LEU A 9 -3.54 -13.40 -5.86
CA LEU A 9 -4.97 -13.13 -5.65
C LEU A 9 -5.44 -12.07 -6.65
N THR A 10 -6.46 -12.41 -7.44
CA THR A 10 -7.09 -11.52 -8.42
C THR A 10 -8.46 -11.08 -7.91
N PRO A 11 -8.73 -9.76 -7.79
CA PRO A 11 -10.05 -9.28 -7.43
C PRO A 11 -11.01 -9.43 -8.62
N ILE A 12 -12.09 -10.19 -8.45
CA ILE A 12 -13.17 -10.36 -9.42
C ILE A 12 -14.48 -9.95 -8.77
N ASN A 13 -15.07 -8.84 -9.23
CA ASN A 13 -16.30 -8.25 -8.67
C ASN A 13 -16.24 -8.05 -7.13
N GLY A 14 -15.08 -7.64 -6.60
CA GLY A 14 -14.87 -7.42 -5.17
C GLY A 14 -14.49 -8.67 -4.37
N GLU A 15 -14.45 -9.86 -4.97
CA GLU A 15 -14.01 -11.09 -4.32
C GLU A 15 -12.61 -11.50 -4.79
N LEU A 16 -11.73 -11.84 -3.85
CA LEU A 16 -10.41 -12.35 -4.18
C LEU A 16 -10.47 -13.80 -4.65
N ARG A 17 -9.86 -14.06 -5.80
CA ARG A 17 -9.86 -15.36 -6.45
C ARG A 17 -8.50 -15.72 -7.03
N ILE A 18 -8.20 -17.00 -7.10
CA ILE A 18 -7.00 -17.55 -7.74
C ILE A 18 -7.35 -18.00 -9.15
N ARG A 19 -6.53 -17.62 -10.13
CA ARG A 19 -6.67 -18.06 -11.51
C ARG A 19 -6.29 -19.54 -11.64
N ASP A 20 -7.06 -20.27 -12.44
CA ASP A 20 -6.90 -21.72 -12.61
C ASP A 20 -5.50 -22.14 -13.09
N ILE A 21 -4.94 -21.43 -14.07
CA ILE A 21 -3.60 -21.73 -14.59
C ILE A 21 -2.53 -21.53 -13.53
N ASP A 22 -2.57 -20.43 -12.79
CA ASP A 22 -1.59 -20.12 -11.74
C ASP A 22 -1.65 -21.20 -10.62
N LEU A 23 -2.86 -21.65 -10.28
CA LEU A 23 -3.06 -22.77 -9.35
C LEU A 23 -2.45 -24.07 -9.90
N ALA A 24 -2.68 -24.38 -11.17
CA ALA A 24 -2.20 -25.61 -11.80
C ALA A 24 -0.67 -25.65 -11.92
N GLU A 25 -0.05 -24.52 -12.27
CA GLU A 25 1.41 -24.36 -12.28
C GLU A 25 1.97 -24.62 -10.88
N ARG A 26 1.33 -24.06 -9.85
CA ARG A 26 1.78 -24.26 -8.46
C ARG A 26 1.62 -25.71 -8.01
N LEU A 27 0.54 -26.37 -8.42
CA LEU A 27 0.29 -27.79 -8.18
C LEU A 27 1.25 -28.71 -8.96
N GLY A 28 2.05 -28.18 -9.89
CA GLY A 28 3.03 -28.96 -10.64
C GLY A 28 2.45 -29.73 -11.82
N PHE A 29 1.33 -29.26 -12.39
CA PHE A 29 0.79 -29.86 -13.61
C PHE A 29 1.75 -29.65 -14.78
N ALA A 30 2.09 -30.73 -15.50
CA ALA A 30 2.89 -30.65 -16.71
C ALA A 30 2.22 -29.80 -17.82
N ASP A 31 0.89 -29.90 -17.94
CA ASP A 31 0.07 -28.95 -18.70
C ASP A 31 -0.94 -28.30 -17.74
N PRO A 32 -0.74 -27.01 -17.37
CA PRO A 32 -1.63 -26.28 -16.48
C PRO A 32 -3.11 -26.30 -16.90
N ARG A 33 -3.41 -26.44 -18.20
CA ARG A 33 -4.79 -26.46 -18.71
C ARG A 33 -5.58 -27.70 -18.26
N MET A 34 -4.89 -28.77 -17.86
CA MET A 34 -5.53 -30.00 -17.37
C MET A 34 -6.37 -29.78 -16.11
N ILE A 35 -6.07 -28.76 -15.31
CA ILE A 35 -6.89 -28.37 -14.16
C ILE A 35 -8.34 -28.08 -14.55
N ARG A 36 -8.58 -27.60 -15.78
CA ARG A 36 -9.92 -27.26 -16.27
C ARG A 36 -10.81 -28.50 -16.41
N LYS A 37 -10.22 -29.67 -16.62
CA LYS A 37 -10.98 -30.93 -16.61
C LYS A 37 -11.50 -31.22 -15.20
N LEU A 38 -10.67 -31.05 -14.18
CA LEU A 38 -11.05 -31.21 -12.77
C LEU A 38 -12.12 -30.19 -12.35
N ILE A 39 -11.95 -28.92 -12.74
CA ILE A 39 -12.94 -27.87 -12.45
C ILE A 39 -14.28 -28.20 -13.10
N LYS A 40 -14.29 -28.61 -14.37
CA LYS A 40 -15.52 -28.96 -15.10
C LYS A 40 -16.21 -30.20 -14.51
N SER A 41 -15.45 -31.25 -14.17
CA SER A 41 -16.03 -32.47 -13.62
C SER A 41 -16.56 -32.31 -12.19
N ASN A 42 -16.11 -31.27 -11.47
CA ASN A 42 -16.58 -30.98 -10.11
C ASN A 42 -17.40 -29.68 -10.02
N LYS A 43 -17.93 -29.17 -11.14
CA LYS A 43 -18.59 -27.85 -11.21
C LYS A 43 -19.74 -27.71 -10.21
N GLU A 44 -20.56 -28.74 -10.05
CA GLU A 44 -21.71 -28.73 -9.13
C GLU A 44 -21.23 -28.51 -7.68
N LYS A 45 -20.28 -29.31 -7.22
CA LYS A 45 -19.68 -29.20 -5.87
C LYS A 45 -18.97 -27.86 -5.66
N LEU A 46 -18.27 -27.36 -6.66
CA LEU A 46 -17.61 -26.06 -6.58
C LEU A 46 -18.62 -24.92 -6.42
N SER A 47 -19.80 -25.07 -7.03
CA SER A 47 -20.88 -24.07 -6.96
C SER A 47 -21.59 -24.07 -5.60
N GLU A 48 -21.42 -25.12 -4.78
CA GLU A 48 -21.90 -25.14 -3.39
C GLU A 48 -21.12 -24.19 -2.48
N PHE A 49 -19.85 -23.89 -2.79
CA PHE A 49 -19.05 -22.93 -2.01
C PHE A 49 -19.37 -21.48 -2.38
N SER A 50 -19.37 -21.17 -3.68
CA SER A 50 -19.76 -19.86 -4.23
C SER A 50 -20.00 -19.96 -5.73
N VAL A 51 -20.50 -18.89 -6.34
CA VAL A 51 -20.63 -18.79 -7.80
C VAL A 51 -19.26 -18.95 -8.47
N LEU A 52 -19.10 -19.96 -9.32
CA LEU A 52 -17.88 -20.18 -10.10
C LEU A 52 -17.72 -19.05 -11.14
N LYS A 53 -16.67 -18.24 -10.99
CA LYS A 53 -16.38 -17.14 -11.91
C LYS A 53 -15.58 -17.61 -13.11
N VAL A 54 -16.00 -17.15 -14.29
CA VAL A 54 -15.44 -17.54 -15.58
C VAL A 54 -15.23 -16.29 -16.43
N ALA A 55 -14.05 -16.13 -17.01
CA ALA A 55 -13.77 -15.11 -18.01
C ALA A 55 -13.56 -15.75 -19.38
N THR A 56 -14.02 -15.06 -20.42
CA THR A 56 -13.83 -15.46 -21.81
C THR A 56 -12.81 -14.54 -22.44
N LYS A 57 -11.65 -15.08 -22.85
CA LYS A 57 -10.63 -14.32 -23.56
C LYS A 57 -10.78 -14.54 -25.06
N ASN A 58 -11.16 -13.47 -25.77
CA ASN A 58 -11.18 -13.45 -27.23
C ASN A 58 -9.76 -13.20 -27.75
N PHE A 59 -9.26 -14.05 -28.64
CA PHE A 59 -7.95 -13.88 -29.27
C PHE A 59 -8.10 -13.14 -30.60
N GLY A 60 -8.23 -11.81 -30.54
CA GLY A 60 -8.11 -10.90 -31.70
C GLY A 60 -8.92 -11.25 -32.96
N ASP A 61 -8.65 -10.52 -34.04
CA ASP A 61 -9.39 -10.61 -35.30
C ASP A 61 -9.11 -11.90 -36.12
N GLN A 62 -8.19 -12.76 -35.66
CA GLN A 62 -7.79 -13.99 -36.37
C GLN A 62 -8.57 -15.25 -35.93
N GLY A 63 -9.76 -15.11 -35.36
CA GLY A 63 -10.73 -16.22 -35.27
C GLY A 63 -10.22 -17.46 -34.53
N GLY A 64 -9.85 -17.32 -33.25
CA GLY A 64 -9.60 -18.45 -32.35
C GLY A 64 -10.81 -18.77 -31.46
N ARG A 65 -10.99 -20.04 -31.09
CA ARG A 65 -11.98 -20.43 -30.06
C ARG A 65 -11.62 -19.70 -28.75
N PRO A 66 -12.54 -18.97 -28.12
CA PRO A 66 -12.24 -18.20 -26.91
C PRO A 66 -11.67 -19.10 -25.80
N ALA A 67 -10.60 -18.66 -25.14
CA ALA A 67 -10.10 -19.36 -23.97
C ALA A 67 -10.97 -19.05 -22.75
N THR A 68 -11.48 -20.10 -22.13
CA THR A 68 -12.19 -20.03 -20.85
C THR A 68 -11.19 -20.01 -19.70
N GLU A 69 -11.19 -18.99 -18.87
CA GLU A 69 -10.40 -18.92 -17.64
C GLU A 69 -11.32 -19.02 -16.42
N TYR A 70 -10.92 -19.79 -15.41
CA TYR A 70 -11.66 -19.92 -14.16
C TYR A 70 -10.96 -19.16 -13.04
N TYR A 71 -11.75 -18.54 -12.17
CA TYR A 71 -11.29 -17.81 -11.00
C TYR A 71 -11.93 -18.43 -9.76
N LEU A 72 -11.12 -19.10 -8.95
CA LEU A 72 -11.53 -19.91 -7.81
C LEU A 72 -11.41 -19.09 -6.52
N ASP A 73 -12.44 -19.09 -5.68
CA ASP A 73 -12.28 -18.60 -4.31
C ASP A 73 -11.39 -19.54 -3.47
N GLN A 74 -11.17 -19.19 -2.20
CA GLN A 74 -10.36 -19.98 -1.27
C GLN A 74 -10.82 -21.44 -1.14
N ASN A 75 -12.13 -21.66 -0.96
CA ASN A 75 -12.70 -22.99 -0.73
C ASN A 75 -12.65 -23.84 -2.01
N GLN A 76 -12.98 -23.23 -3.14
CA GLN A 76 -12.89 -23.84 -4.46
C GLN A 76 -11.45 -24.26 -4.79
N ALA A 77 -10.46 -23.40 -4.50
CA ALA A 77 -9.05 -23.70 -4.74
C ALA A 77 -8.53 -24.83 -3.84
N ILE A 78 -8.87 -24.83 -2.54
CA ILE A 78 -8.54 -25.92 -1.62
C ILE A 78 -9.17 -27.25 -2.09
N PHE A 79 -10.44 -27.22 -2.48
CA PHE A 79 -11.12 -28.40 -3.00
C PHE A 79 -10.43 -28.95 -4.26
N ILE A 80 -10.00 -28.08 -5.19
CA ILE A 80 -9.24 -28.51 -6.37
C ILE A 80 -7.88 -29.09 -5.99
N CYS A 81 -7.18 -28.52 -5.00
CA CYS A 81 -5.95 -29.12 -4.50
C CYS A 81 -6.19 -30.54 -3.99
N MET A 82 -7.26 -30.76 -3.20
CA MET A 82 -7.66 -32.08 -2.72
C MET A 82 -7.97 -33.07 -3.84
N LYS A 83 -8.47 -32.58 -5.00
CA LYS A 83 -8.79 -33.40 -6.17
C LYS A 83 -7.63 -33.60 -7.15
N SER A 84 -6.56 -32.84 -7.02
CA SER A 84 -5.45 -32.85 -7.99
C SER A 84 -4.51 -34.05 -7.82
N GLU A 85 -4.48 -34.67 -6.63
CA GLU A 85 -3.59 -35.80 -6.30
C GLU A 85 -2.12 -35.59 -6.71
N THR A 86 -1.65 -34.34 -6.64
CA THR A 86 -0.26 -33.97 -6.97
C THR A 86 0.64 -33.97 -5.73
N ASP A 87 1.95 -34.20 -5.91
CA ASP A 87 2.94 -34.15 -4.82
C ASP A 87 2.95 -32.79 -4.10
N ASN A 88 2.67 -31.72 -4.84
CA ASN A 88 2.63 -30.36 -4.31
C ASN A 88 1.28 -30.01 -3.65
N ALA A 89 0.24 -30.83 -3.73
CA ALA A 89 -1.11 -30.47 -3.29
C ALA A 89 -1.14 -29.95 -1.83
N LYS A 90 -0.40 -30.60 -0.93
CA LYS A 90 -0.36 -30.21 0.49
C LYS A 90 0.33 -28.86 0.71
N SER A 91 1.46 -28.62 0.05
CA SER A 91 2.19 -27.35 0.20
C SER A 91 1.38 -26.19 -0.38
N VAL A 92 0.71 -26.42 -1.52
CA VAL A 92 -0.17 -25.44 -2.16
C VAL A 92 -1.40 -25.13 -1.32
N GLN A 93 -2.02 -26.13 -0.67
CA GLN A 93 -3.10 -25.88 0.29
C GLN A 93 -2.68 -24.94 1.43
N ILE A 94 -1.49 -25.18 2.00
CA ILE A 94 -0.94 -24.32 3.06
C ILE A 94 -0.68 -22.91 2.54
N GLU A 95 -0.15 -22.78 1.33
CA GLU A 95 0.07 -21.48 0.68
C GLU A 95 -1.26 -20.71 0.50
N ILE A 96 -2.30 -21.37 -0.01
CA ILE A 96 -3.64 -20.77 -0.18
C ILE A 96 -4.19 -20.27 1.16
N VAL A 97 -4.13 -21.09 2.22
CA VAL A 97 -4.60 -20.67 3.54
C VAL A 97 -3.85 -19.43 4.01
N LYS A 98 -2.51 -19.42 3.89
CA LYS A 98 -1.68 -18.30 4.33
C LYS A 98 -1.99 -17.01 3.59
N ILE A 99 -2.04 -17.02 2.26
CA ILE A 99 -2.25 -15.79 1.47
C ILE A 99 -3.63 -15.16 1.75
N PHE A 100 -4.68 -15.98 1.90
CA PHE A 100 -6.01 -15.48 2.21
C PHE A 100 -6.09 -14.98 3.67
N SER A 101 -5.49 -15.67 4.63
CA SER A 101 -5.44 -15.21 6.02
C SER A 101 -4.66 -13.90 6.18
N SER A 102 -3.51 -13.75 5.51
CA SER A 102 -2.73 -12.51 5.52
C SER A 102 -3.50 -11.35 4.89
N HIS A 103 -4.29 -11.60 3.84
CA HIS A 103 -5.13 -10.56 3.26
C HIS A 103 -6.25 -10.12 4.20
N LEU A 104 -6.91 -11.06 4.89
CA LEU A 104 -7.92 -10.73 5.90
C LEU A 104 -7.33 -9.86 7.01
N GLN A 105 -6.15 -10.22 7.52
CA GLN A 105 -5.45 -9.41 8.53
C GLN A 105 -5.12 -7.99 8.04
N LEU A 106 -4.67 -7.85 6.79
CA LEU A 106 -4.40 -6.52 6.22
C LEU A 106 -5.68 -5.70 6.08
N LEU A 107 -6.78 -6.32 5.63
CA LEU A 107 -8.08 -5.64 5.56
C LEU A 107 -8.56 -5.20 6.94
N ASP A 108 -8.35 -5.99 7.98
CA ASP A 108 -8.73 -5.62 9.35
C ASP A 108 -7.90 -4.43 9.85
N VAL A 109 -6.61 -4.35 9.50
CA VAL A 109 -5.77 -3.17 9.77
C VAL A 109 -6.27 -1.95 8.99
N LEU A 110 -6.58 -2.11 7.70
CA LEU A 110 -7.08 -1.01 6.88
C LEU A 110 -8.44 -0.51 7.34
N ARG A 111 -9.34 -1.41 7.74
CA ARG A 111 -10.63 -1.07 8.36
C ARG A 111 -10.43 -0.35 9.69
N ALA A 112 -9.52 -0.84 10.53
CA ALA A 112 -9.20 -0.18 11.79
C ALA A 112 -8.60 1.23 11.58
N LEU A 113 -7.88 1.45 10.47
CA LEU A 113 -7.40 2.79 10.09
C LEU A 113 -8.53 3.69 9.54
N ASP A 114 -9.51 3.12 8.83
CA ASP A 114 -10.66 3.85 8.28
C ASP A 114 -11.69 4.20 9.37
N GLU A 115 -11.91 3.28 10.33
CA GLU A 115 -12.69 3.50 11.55
C GLU A 115 -12.02 4.50 12.50
N PHE A 116 -10.70 4.70 12.37
CA PHE A 116 -9.99 5.78 13.02
C PHE A 116 -10.21 7.08 12.24
N GLU A 117 -11.46 7.58 12.24
CA GLU A 117 -11.81 8.89 11.68
C GLU A 117 -10.81 9.93 12.20
N VAL A 118 -9.98 10.46 11.30
CA VAL A 118 -9.13 11.60 11.60
C VAL A 118 -10.06 12.81 11.68
N PRO A 119 -10.26 13.44 12.86
CA PRO A 119 -11.26 14.48 12.99
C PRO A 119 -11.05 15.61 11.96
N ASP A 120 -12.12 15.96 11.23
CA ASP A 120 -12.12 17.05 10.24
C ASP A 120 -11.77 18.42 10.85
N ASP A 121 -11.94 18.54 12.17
CA ASP A 121 -11.64 19.74 12.96
C ASP A 121 -10.20 19.79 13.49
N LEU A 122 -9.32 18.88 13.03
CA LEU A 122 -7.92 18.92 13.42
C LEU A 122 -7.35 20.30 13.07
N PRO A 123 -6.92 21.08 14.08
CA PRO A 123 -6.54 22.46 13.87
C PRO A 123 -5.42 22.55 12.85
N ASN A 124 -5.62 23.44 11.86
CA ASN A 124 -4.69 23.69 10.77
C ASN A 124 -3.26 23.75 11.30
N MET A 125 -2.37 22.94 10.73
CA MET A 125 -0.94 23.05 10.96
C MET A 125 -0.30 23.86 9.85
N TYR A 126 0.77 24.57 10.21
CA TYR A 126 1.58 25.37 9.31
C TYR A 126 3.03 24.97 9.49
N VAL A 127 3.72 24.74 8.37
CA VAL A 127 5.18 24.78 8.35
C VAL A 127 5.61 26.24 8.30
N TYR A 128 6.68 26.58 9.01
CA TYR A 128 7.19 27.93 9.13
C TYR A 128 8.71 28.00 9.05
N ALA A 129 9.20 29.18 8.70
CA ALA A 129 10.60 29.58 8.82
C ALA A 129 10.70 30.80 9.75
N ILE A 130 11.45 30.66 10.85
CA ILE A 130 11.76 31.75 11.78
C ILE A 130 13.25 32.06 11.67
N LYS A 131 13.57 33.31 11.35
CA LYS A 131 14.94 33.81 11.20
C LYS A 131 15.41 34.47 12.49
N GLU A 132 16.62 34.15 12.91
CA GLU A 132 17.36 34.90 13.92
C GLU A 132 18.04 36.11 13.28
N LYS A 133 17.74 37.34 13.70
CA LYS A 133 18.26 38.55 13.03
C LYS A 133 19.76 38.73 13.13
N SER A 134 20.38 38.33 14.25
CA SER A 134 21.81 38.54 14.49
C SER A 134 22.71 37.67 13.62
N THR A 135 22.32 36.41 13.37
CA THR A 135 23.11 35.44 12.60
C THR A 135 22.55 35.19 11.20
N GLY A 136 21.26 35.45 11.01
CA GLY A 136 20.50 35.05 9.83
C GLY A 136 20.08 33.58 9.83
N ASN A 137 20.41 32.79 10.86
CA ASN A 137 20.07 31.37 10.93
C ASN A 137 18.55 31.19 10.95
N ILE A 138 18.11 30.09 10.34
CA ILE A 138 16.70 29.82 10.11
C ILE A 138 16.30 28.58 10.90
N LYS A 139 15.23 28.68 11.67
CA LYS A 139 14.54 27.56 12.28
C LYS A 139 13.37 27.14 11.40
N LEU A 140 13.34 25.86 11.03
CA LEU A 140 12.24 25.26 10.29
C LEU A 140 11.43 24.37 11.21
N GLY A 141 10.12 24.58 11.27
CA GLY A 141 9.29 23.66 12.04
C GLY A 141 7.81 23.75 11.72
N ILE A 142 7.03 22.96 12.46
CA ILE A 142 5.57 22.92 12.36
C ILE A 142 4.87 23.46 13.61
N SER A 143 3.76 24.17 13.43
CA SER A 143 2.92 24.67 14.52
C SER A 143 1.48 24.91 14.04
N ARG A 144 0.52 24.86 14.96
CA ARG A 144 -0.86 25.34 14.70
C ARG A 144 -0.94 26.86 14.56
N ASP A 145 -0.01 27.56 15.21
CA ASP A 145 0.11 29.01 15.16
C ASP A 145 1.61 29.39 15.16
N PRO A 146 2.19 29.70 13.99
CA PRO A 146 3.58 30.15 13.88
C PRO A 146 3.88 31.44 14.65
N LYS A 147 2.91 32.34 14.83
CA LYS A 147 3.10 33.59 15.58
C LYS A 147 3.21 33.33 17.07
N SER A 148 2.35 32.47 17.62
CA SER A 148 2.47 32.03 19.01
C SER A 148 3.78 31.27 19.25
N ARG A 149 4.21 30.43 18.29
CA ARG A 149 5.49 29.74 18.36
C ARG A 149 6.68 30.70 18.33
N LEU A 150 6.66 31.74 17.49
CA LEU A 150 7.67 32.81 17.47
C LEU A 150 7.82 33.44 18.85
N ARG A 151 6.71 33.85 19.49
CA ARG A 151 6.74 34.44 20.84
C ARG A 151 7.33 33.50 21.88
N GLN A 152 6.98 32.21 21.82
CA GLN A 152 7.52 31.19 22.71
C GLN A 152 9.03 30.99 22.54
N LEU A 153 9.53 30.99 21.30
CA LEU A 153 10.96 30.83 21.03
C LEU A 153 11.75 32.08 21.42
N GLN A 154 11.15 33.27 21.26
CA GLN A 154 11.79 34.53 21.60
C GLN A 154 12.15 34.63 23.09
N THR A 155 11.39 34.01 24.01
CA THR A 155 11.70 34.08 25.45
C THR A 155 12.97 33.32 25.83
N GLY A 156 13.37 32.34 25.02
CA GLY A 156 14.59 31.55 25.20
C GLY A 156 15.74 31.94 24.27
N ASN A 157 15.56 32.93 23.39
CA ASN A 157 16.58 33.40 22.46
C ASN A 157 16.90 34.89 22.72
N SER A 158 18.18 35.19 22.94
CA SER A 158 18.65 36.55 23.20
C SER A 158 18.64 37.46 21.96
N SER A 159 18.64 36.89 20.76
CA SER A 159 18.51 37.62 19.50
C SER A 159 17.04 37.79 19.13
N GLU A 160 16.71 38.91 18.48
CA GLU A 160 15.39 39.10 17.88
C GLU A 160 15.13 38.03 16.81
N LEU A 161 13.94 37.44 16.86
CA LEU A 161 13.45 36.43 15.93
C LEU A 161 12.36 37.05 15.05
N GLU A 162 12.32 36.62 13.79
CA GLU A 162 11.36 37.09 12.79
C GLU A 162 10.72 35.90 12.07
N LEU A 163 9.39 35.84 12.04
CA LEU A 163 8.67 34.87 11.20
C LEU A 163 8.70 35.37 9.75
N ILE A 164 9.53 34.73 8.92
CA ILE A 164 9.80 35.20 7.56
C ILE A 164 8.95 34.47 6.50
N ALA A 165 8.48 33.25 6.79
CA ALA A 165 7.58 32.52 5.90
C ALA A 165 6.74 31.50 6.69
N TYR A 166 5.53 31.24 6.22
CA TYR A 166 4.75 30.08 6.63
C TYR A 166 3.72 29.71 5.56
N ARG A 167 3.37 28.42 5.48
CA ARG A 167 2.29 27.92 4.63
C ARG A 167 1.52 26.81 5.35
N LYS A 168 0.28 26.55 4.91
CA LYS A 168 -0.50 25.42 5.43
C LYS A 168 0.23 24.12 5.15
N ALA A 169 0.28 23.25 6.15
CA ALA A 169 0.89 21.93 6.07
C ALA A 169 -0.17 20.90 5.69
N GLU A 170 -0.40 20.70 4.38
CA GLU A 170 -1.45 19.80 3.88
C GLU A 170 -1.16 18.35 4.31
N ASN A 171 0.12 17.95 4.27
CA ASN A 171 0.57 16.63 4.75
C ASN A 171 1.13 16.68 6.18
N ARG A 172 0.82 17.74 6.94
CA ARG A 172 1.21 17.93 8.36
C ARG A 172 2.71 17.72 8.59
N PHE A 173 3.10 16.78 9.44
CA PHE A 173 4.50 16.50 9.79
C PHE A 173 5.36 16.09 8.60
N GLN A 174 4.77 15.55 7.53
CA GLN A 174 5.53 15.20 6.34
C GLN A 174 6.05 16.46 5.62
N ASP A 175 5.25 17.54 5.57
CA ASP A 175 5.67 18.80 4.97
C ASP A 175 6.87 19.43 5.71
N GLU A 176 6.96 19.26 7.04
CA GLU A 176 8.12 19.69 7.83
C GLU A 176 9.35 18.85 7.52
N LYS A 177 9.18 17.53 7.45
CA LYS A 177 10.25 16.59 7.15
C LYS A 177 10.82 16.85 5.76
N ASP A 178 9.97 17.06 4.76
CA ASP A 178 10.38 17.36 3.38
C ASP A 178 11.16 18.68 3.31
N LEU A 179 10.69 19.71 4.02
CA LEU A 179 11.36 21.01 4.09
C LEU A 179 12.75 20.91 4.75
N GLN A 180 12.87 20.16 5.84
CA GLN A 180 14.15 19.93 6.50
C GLN A 180 15.07 19.05 5.65
N GLN A 181 14.53 18.09 4.92
CA GLN A 181 15.30 17.24 4.00
C GLN A 181 15.90 18.06 2.86
N LEU A 182 15.12 18.97 2.24
CA LEU A 182 15.62 19.91 1.22
C LEU A 182 16.75 20.81 1.75
N ALA A 183 16.70 21.17 3.03
CA ALA A 183 17.68 22.03 3.68
C ALA A 183 18.84 21.27 4.35
N THR A 184 18.94 19.95 4.19
CA THR A 184 19.89 19.10 4.95
C THR A 184 21.34 19.56 4.82
N ASP A 185 21.76 20.02 3.64
CA ASP A 185 23.12 20.50 3.38
C ASP A 185 23.47 21.77 4.18
N TYR A 186 22.47 22.46 4.72
CA TYR A 186 22.62 23.70 5.48
C TYR A 186 22.38 23.52 6.98
N HIS A 187 22.25 22.28 7.46
CA HIS A 187 21.94 21.96 8.85
C HIS A 187 23.03 22.41 9.83
N ILE A 188 22.64 23.05 10.92
CA ILE A 188 23.54 23.46 12.01
C ILE A 188 23.34 22.53 13.21
N ARG A 189 22.12 22.54 13.78
CA ARG A 189 21.78 21.73 14.97
C ARG A 189 20.27 21.70 15.20
N GLY A 190 19.73 20.51 15.46
CA GLY A 190 18.30 20.34 15.72
C GLY A 190 17.48 20.80 14.52
N GLU A 191 16.63 21.80 14.72
CA GLU A 191 15.79 22.39 13.68
C GLU A 191 16.38 23.69 13.08
N TRP A 192 17.66 23.99 13.35
CA TRP A 192 18.33 25.21 12.90
C TRP A 192 19.26 24.95 11.71
N PHE A 193 19.19 25.86 10.75
CA PHE A 193 19.89 25.84 9.47
C PHE A 193 20.57 27.19 9.21
N SER A 194 21.61 27.17 8.38
CA SER A 194 22.33 28.39 7.97
C SER A 194 21.45 29.28 7.08
N PRO A 195 21.78 30.58 6.91
CA PRO A 195 20.99 31.50 6.09
C PRO A 195 20.79 31.04 4.63
N SER A 196 21.76 30.29 4.08
CA SER A 196 21.70 29.74 2.71
C SER A 196 20.59 28.72 2.50
N ALA A 197 20.01 28.17 3.58
CA ALA A 197 18.85 27.30 3.48
C ALA A 197 17.65 27.99 2.82
N LEU A 198 17.57 29.33 2.85
CA LEU A 198 16.50 30.09 2.20
C LEU A 198 16.46 29.87 0.67
N GLU A 199 17.59 29.55 0.05
CA GLU A 199 17.71 29.37 -1.41
C GLU A 199 16.97 28.13 -1.91
N VAL A 200 16.84 27.11 -1.07
CA VAL A 200 16.16 25.84 -1.39
C VAL A 200 14.69 25.81 -0.92
N MET A 201 14.19 26.91 -0.36
CA MET A 201 12.85 27.04 0.19
C MET A 201 11.88 27.86 -0.68
N GLN A 202 12.30 28.25 -1.89
CA GLN A 202 11.47 28.95 -2.89
C GLN A 202 10.60 27.97 -3.68
#